data_AF-A0A7X5BL10-F1
#
_entry.id   AF-A0A7X5BL10-F1
#
_cell.length_a   1.000
_cell.length_b   1.000
_cell.length_c   1.000
_cell.angle_alpha   90.00
_cell.angle_beta   90.00
_cell.angle_gamma   90.00
#
_symmetry.space_group_name_H-M   'P 1'
#
loop_
_entity.id
_entity.type
_entity.pdbx_description
1 polymer ?
#
loop_
_entity_poly.entity_id
_entity_poly.type
_entity_poly.pdbx_seq_one_letter_code
_entity_poly.pdbx_strand_id
1 'polypeptide(L)'
;MTTLLLIGVKLNRQSPITFTLTFMHLQYHSPHGGWLTRWQNIADIGRASVSTQGWHKPLPWIGIRLKHYDEFLDSICPRIASQILMEQRGLMIMAYKRADNPPHEIEDMLFDDKHYVGDNGKINKGLLAMLANRMRYNRELMGYDFFISEDLLDRPADDFIGLARRFLAQAR
;
A
#
# COMPACT_ATOMS: atom_id res chain seq x y z
N MET A 1 55.98 0.59 -15.62
CA MET A 1 55.24 0.47 -14.35
C MET A 1 53.77 0.70 -14.67
N THR A 2 53.02 -0.38 -14.89
CA THR A 2 51.61 -0.30 -15.33
C THR A 2 50.74 -0.49 -14.11
N THR A 3 50.17 0.59 -13.60
CA THR A 3 49.27 0.56 -12.44
C THR A 3 47.89 0.07 -12.90
N LEU A 4 47.50 -1.13 -12.48
CA LEU A 4 46.13 -1.63 -12.66
C LEU A 4 45.22 -1.00 -11.60
N LEU A 5 44.15 -0.34 -12.05
CA LEU A 5 43.09 0.16 -11.18
C LEU A 5 42.04 -0.95 -10.99
N LEU A 6 41.97 -1.53 -9.80
CA LEU A 6 40.91 -2.47 -9.41
C LEU A 6 39.67 -1.68 -8.98
N ILE A 7 38.67 -1.59 -9.85
CA ILE A 7 37.33 -1.13 -9.48
C ILE A 7 36.63 -2.30 -8.76
N GLY A 8 36.50 -2.21 -7.44
CA GLY A 8 35.72 -3.15 -6.66
C GLY A 8 34.23 -3.02 -6.99
N VAL A 9 33.67 -3.99 -7.69
CA VAL A 9 32.21 -4.12 -7.84
C VAL A 9 31.65 -4.61 -6.51
N LYS A 10 31.16 -3.68 -5.69
CA LYS A 10 30.41 -4.02 -4.48
C LYS A 10 29.07 -4.60 -4.94
N LEU A 11 29.00 -5.93 -5.06
CA LEU A 11 27.76 -6.65 -5.33
C LEU A 11 26.77 -6.30 -4.21
N ASN A 12 25.84 -5.40 -4.51
CA ASN A 12 24.91 -4.83 -3.54
C ASN A 12 23.89 -5.92 -3.17
N ARG A 13 24.24 -6.77 -2.21
CA ARG A 13 23.36 -7.75 -1.57
C ARG A 13 22.36 -7.03 -0.67
N GLN A 14 21.60 -6.07 -1.19
CA GLN A 14 20.42 -5.59 -0.48
C GLN A 14 19.44 -6.77 -0.42
N SER A 15 18.94 -7.05 0.78
CA SER A 15 17.88 -8.03 0.96
C SER A 15 16.74 -7.66 0.00
N PRO A 16 16.30 -8.57 -0.88
CA PRO A 16 15.26 -8.25 -1.85
C PRO A 16 13.99 -7.87 -1.10
N ILE A 17 13.24 -6.95 -1.68
CA ILE A 17 11.87 -6.68 -1.26
C ILE A 17 11.13 -8.02 -1.31
N THR A 18 10.50 -8.39 -0.20
CA THR A 18 9.90 -9.72 -0.04
C THR A 18 8.53 -9.60 0.60
N PHE A 19 7.57 -10.38 0.08
CA PHE A 19 6.29 -10.62 0.72
C PHE A 19 6.31 -11.98 1.40
N THR A 20 5.89 -12.00 2.67
CA THR A 20 5.71 -13.23 3.44
C THR A 20 4.23 -13.43 3.72
N LEU A 21 3.70 -14.56 3.25
CA LEU A 21 2.33 -14.99 3.52
C LEU A 21 2.40 -16.17 4.48
N THR A 22 1.95 -15.96 5.71
CA THR A 22 1.78 -17.03 6.71
C THR A 22 0.30 -17.35 6.86
N PHE A 23 -0.06 -18.35 7.67
CA PHE A 23 -1.46 -18.60 8.01
C PHE A 23 -2.10 -17.45 8.84
N MET A 24 -1.29 -16.59 9.47
CA MET A 24 -1.80 -15.52 10.35
C MET A 24 -1.88 -14.16 9.65
N HIS A 25 -0.93 -13.88 8.77
CA HIS A 25 -0.75 -12.53 8.25
C HIS A 25 -0.06 -12.47 6.88
N LEU A 26 -0.28 -11.33 6.21
CA LEU A 26 0.50 -10.84 5.08
C LEU A 26 1.49 -9.80 5.59
N GLN A 27 2.76 -9.93 5.21
CA GLN A 27 3.82 -9.00 5.58
C GLN A 27 4.63 -8.58 4.36
N TYR A 28 4.93 -7.28 4.31
CA TYR A 28 5.89 -6.69 3.41
C TYR A 28 7.18 -6.39 4.16
N HIS A 29 8.31 -6.76 3.58
CA HIS A 29 9.63 -6.48 4.13
C HIS A 29 10.55 -5.85 3.08
N SER A 30 11.20 -4.76 3.45
CA SER A 30 12.26 -4.10 2.68
C SER A 30 13.43 -3.72 3.59
N PRO A 31 14.60 -3.37 3.03
CA PRO A 31 15.73 -2.84 3.81
C PRO A 31 15.40 -1.59 4.64
N HIS A 32 14.30 -0.90 4.32
CA HIS A 32 13.88 0.35 4.94
C HIS A 32 12.80 0.16 6.03
N GLY A 33 12.29 -1.07 6.18
CA GLY A 33 11.25 -1.46 7.12
C GLY A 33 10.16 -2.28 6.45
N GLY A 34 8.98 -2.34 7.07
CA GLY A 34 7.86 -3.10 6.54
C GLY A 34 6.52 -2.67 7.11
N TRP A 35 5.50 -3.40 6.70
CA TRP A 35 4.17 -3.36 7.29
C TRP A 35 3.63 -4.78 7.40
N LEU A 36 2.67 -4.98 8.30
CA LEU A 36 2.02 -6.26 8.52
C LEU A 36 0.51 -6.06 8.57
N THR A 37 -0.24 -7.00 8.00
CA THR A 37 -1.70 -7.04 8.11
C THR A 37 -2.14 -8.46 8.41
N ARG A 38 -2.93 -8.66 9.46
CA ARG A 38 -3.54 -9.97 9.75
C ARG A 38 -4.62 -10.26 8.72
N TRP A 39 -4.73 -11.51 8.28
CA TRP A 39 -5.77 -11.89 7.32
C TRP A 39 -7.17 -11.60 7.84
N GLN A 40 -7.40 -11.75 9.15
CA GLN A 40 -8.67 -11.44 9.81
C GLN A 40 -9.07 -9.97 9.71
N ASN A 41 -8.09 -9.06 9.61
CA ASN A 41 -8.32 -7.62 9.46
C ASN A 41 -8.43 -7.19 7.99
N ILE A 42 -8.12 -8.05 7.03
CA ILE A 42 -8.30 -7.76 5.61
C ILE A 42 -9.76 -8.04 5.24
N ALA A 43 -10.46 -7.01 4.76
CA ALA A 43 -11.82 -7.14 4.25
C ALA A 43 -11.80 -7.66 2.80
N ASP A 44 -10.92 -7.12 1.97
CA ASP A 44 -10.80 -7.48 0.55
C ASP A 44 -9.40 -7.23 -0.01
N ILE A 45 -9.03 -8.03 -1.01
CA ILE A 45 -7.82 -7.89 -1.83
C ILE A 45 -8.20 -8.11 -3.29
N GLY A 46 -7.74 -7.21 -4.16
CA GLY A 46 -8.00 -7.33 -5.59
C GLY A 46 -7.20 -6.38 -6.45
N ARG A 47 -7.41 -6.47 -7.77
CA ARG A 47 -6.82 -5.57 -8.74
C ARG A 47 -7.43 -4.18 -8.53
N ALA A 48 -6.59 -3.17 -8.36
CA ALA A 48 -7.06 -1.79 -8.38
C ALA A 48 -7.56 -1.47 -9.79
N SER A 49 -8.66 -0.73 -9.86
CA SER A 49 -9.22 -0.28 -11.14
C SER A 49 -9.75 1.13 -11.00
N VAL A 50 -9.85 1.80 -12.13
CA VAL A 50 -10.53 3.09 -12.23
C VAL A 50 -11.59 2.97 -13.31
N SER A 51 -12.77 3.50 -13.02
CA SER A 51 -13.83 3.64 -14.02
C SER A 51 -13.48 4.80 -14.94
N THR A 52 -13.75 4.65 -16.22
CA THR A 52 -13.69 5.72 -17.21
C THR A 52 -14.81 5.48 -18.19
N GLN A 53 -15.82 6.37 -18.19
CA GLN A 53 -16.95 6.30 -19.12
C GLN A 53 -17.66 4.93 -19.10
N GLY A 54 -17.83 4.34 -17.91
CA GLY A 54 -18.48 3.03 -17.74
C GLY A 54 -17.58 1.80 -17.93
N TRP A 55 -16.32 1.97 -18.32
CA TRP A 55 -15.34 0.89 -18.44
C TRP A 55 -14.36 0.88 -17.27
N HIS A 56 -14.16 -0.29 -16.65
CA HIS A 56 -13.15 -0.48 -15.62
C HIS A 56 -11.82 -0.88 -16.25
N LYS A 57 -10.82 0.00 -16.16
CA LYS A 57 -9.45 -0.34 -16.59
C LYS A 57 -8.63 -0.84 -15.39
N PRO A 58 -8.07 -2.06 -15.44
CA PRO A 58 -7.19 -2.55 -14.38
C PRO A 58 -5.89 -1.73 -14.34
N LEU A 59 -5.37 -1.55 -13.14
CA LEU A 59 -4.12 -0.84 -12.86
C LEU A 59 -3.05 -1.84 -12.41
N PRO A 60 -1.74 -1.54 -12.60
CA PRO A 60 -0.64 -2.36 -12.12
C PRO A 60 -0.45 -2.26 -10.60
N TRP A 61 -1.55 -2.32 -9.86
CA TRP A 61 -1.62 -2.14 -8.42
C TRP A 61 -2.60 -3.15 -7.84
N ILE A 62 -2.22 -3.78 -6.74
CA ILE A 62 -3.09 -4.60 -5.92
C ILE A 62 -3.60 -3.72 -4.78
N GLY A 63 -4.92 -3.56 -4.68
CA GLY A 63 -5.57 -2.85 -3.59
C GLY A 63 -5.82 -3.78 -2.40
N ILE A 64 -5.61 -3.25 -1.19
CA ILE A 64 -5.93 -3.91 0.07
C ILE A 64 -6.94 -3.04 0.83
N ARG A 65 -8.06 -3.63 1.22
CA ARG A 65 -9.07 -3.01 2.08
C ARG A 65 -9.06 -3.69 3.44
N LEU A 66 -8.86 -2.91 4.49
CA LEU A 66 -8.84 -3.32 5.90
C LEU A 66 -10.21 -3.13 6.56
N LYS A 67 -10.46 -3.83 7.66
CA LYS A 67 -11.63 -3.59 8.51
C LYS A 67 -11.36 -2.43 9.46
N HIS A 68 -10.21 -2.49 10.14
CA HIS A 68 -9.75 -1.52 11.14
C HIS A 68 -8.32 -1.07 10.82
N TYR A 69 -8.01 0.22 11.00
CA TYR A 69 -6.69 0.75 10.67
C TYR A 69 -5.68 0.61 11.81
N ASP A 70 -6.15 0.49 13.06
CA ASP A 70 -5.34 0.55 14.28
C ASP A 70 -4.13 -0.38 14.24
N GLU A 71 -4.34 -1.68 14.00
CA GLU A 71 -3.23 -2.66 13.96
C GLU A 71 -2.23 -2.37 12.84
N PHE A 72 -2.71 -1.89 11.70
CA PHE A 72 -1.84 -1.57 10.56
C PHE A 72 -0.97 -0.35 10.87
N LEU A 73 -1.58 0.73 11.37
CA LEU A 73 -0.90 1.95 11.76
C LEU A 73 0.10 1.72 12.91
N ASP A 74 -0.17 0.77 13.79
CA ASP A 74 0.73 0.39 14.88
C ASP A 74 1.92 -0.47 14.41
N SER A 75 1.75 -1.22 13.32
CA SER A 75 2.78 -2.12 12.78
C SER A 75 3.71 -1.45 11.76
N ILE A 76 3.22 -0.46 11.02
CA ILE A 76 3.97 0.17 9.94
C ILE A 76 5.02 1.12 10.48
N CYS A 77 6.26 0.99 9.99
CA CYS A 77 7.28 1.94 10.39
C CYS A 77 7.10 3.30 9.67
N PRO A 78 7.43 4.43 10.32
CA PRO A 78 7.24 5.76 9.73
C PRO A 78 7.89 5.94 8.35
N ARG A 79 9.04 5.29 8.11
CA ARG A 79 9.72 5.38 6.80
C ARG A 79 8.88 4.77 5.68
N ILE A 80 8.24 3.64 5.92
CA ILE A 80 7.35 2.99 4.95
C ILE A 80 6.05 3.77 4.79
N ALA A 81 5.53 4.37 5.86
CA ALA A 81 4.37 5.28 5.76
C ALA A 81 4.66 6.47 4.82
N SER A 82 5.82 7.11 4.96
CA SER A 82 6.26 8.19 4.07
C SER A 82 6.43 7.71 2.62
N GLN A 83 7.04 6.53 2.45
CA GLN A 83 7.23 5.92 1.14
C GLN A 83 5.88 5.67 0.44
N ILE A 84 4.91 5.08 1.14
CA ILE A 84 3.55 4.84 0.63
C ILE A 84 2.89 6.16 0.17
N LEU A 85 2.95 7.20 1.00
CA LEU A 85 2.38 8.51 0.68
C LEU A 85 2.98 9.14 -0.58
N MET A 86 4.29 8.94 -0.80
CA MET A 86 5.01 9.47 -1.95
C MET A 86 4.75 8.64 -3.22
N GLU A 87 4.94 7.32 -3.16
CA GLU A 87 4.84 6.42 -4.32
C GLU A 87 3.40 6.34 -4.86
N GLN A 88 2.40 6.35 -3.97
CA GLN A 88 0.99 6.26 -4.37
C GLN A 88 0.37 7.62 -4.73
N ARG A 89 1.14 8.71 -4.67
CA ARG A 89 0.66 10.05 -5.05
C ARG A 89 0.15 10.11 -6.49
N GLY A 90 0.92 9.57 -7.42
CA GLY A 90 0.55 9.53 -8.84
C GLY A 90 -0.71 8.72 -9.09
N LEU A 91 -0.86 7.59 -8.37
CA LEU A 91 -2.05 6.75 -8.41
C LEU A 91 -3.30 7.52 -7.99
N MET A 92 -3.24 8.25 -6.88
CA MET A 92 -4.38 9.03 -6.39
C MET A 92 -4.75 10.19 -7.33
N ILE A 93 -3.77 10.93 -7.86
CA ILE A 93 -4.03 12.02 -8.83
C ILE A 93 -4.69 11.45 -10.09
N MET A 94 -4.22 10.29 -10.56
CA MET A 94 -4.79 9.62 -11.73
C MET A 94 -6.24 9.17 -11.47
N ALA A 95 -6.51 8.57 -10.30
CA ALA A 95 -7.85 8.19 -9.90
C ALA A 95 -8.79 9.40 -9.78
N TYR A 96 -8.33 10.47 -9.13
CA TYR A 96 -9.04 11.74 -9.00
C TYR A 96 -9.46 12.31 -10.37
N LYS A 97 -8.51 12.40 -11.32
CA LYS A 97 -8.77 12.94 -12.67
C LYS A 97 -9.77 12.12 -13.49
N ARG A 98 -9.97 10.85 -13.14
CA ARG A 98 -10.89 9.94 -13.83
C ARG A 98 -12.23 9.78 -13.10
N ALA A 99 -12.33 10.25 -11.87
CA ALA A 99 -13.58 10.25 -11.14
C ALA A 99 -14.51 11.29 -11.77
N ASP A 100 -15.77 10.90 -12.04
CA ASP A 100 -16.76 11.81 -12.61
C ASP A 100 -17.13 12.93 -11.63
N ASN A 101 -17.14 12.62 -10.33
CA ASN A 101 -17.38 13.58 -9.25
C ASN A 101 -16.54 13.21 -8.02
N PRO A 102 -15.28 13.67 -7.92
CA PRO A 102 -14.45 13.38 -6.76
C PRO A 102 -15.04 14.04 -5.50
N PRO A 103 -15.02 13.35 -4.34
CA PRO A 103 -15.69 13.82 -3.13
C PRO A 103 -14.98 14.99 -2.42
N HIS A 104 -13.71 15.22 -2.72
CA HIS A 104 -12.84 16.17 -2.02
C HIS A 104 -11.85 16.79 -3.00
N GLU A 105 -11.34 17.99 -2.71
CA GLU A 105 -10.28 18.61 -3.50
C GLU A 105 -8.98 17.81 -3.43
N ILE A 106 -8.23 17.76 -4.53
CA ILE A 106 -7.05 16.91 -4.63
C ILE A 106 -5.96 17.31 -3.62
N GLU A 107 -5.82 18.60 -3.30
CA GLU A 107 -4.89 19.10 -2.29
C GLU A 107 -5.23 18.55 -0.89
N ASP A 108 -6.50 18.56 -0.50
CA ASP A 108 -6.95 18.01 0.78
C ASP A 108 -6.64 16.52 0.84
N MET A 109 -6.97 15.77 -0.20
CA MET A 109 -6.67 14.34 -0.26
C MET A 109 -5.17 14.06 -0.15
N LEU A 110 -4.35 14.94 -0.75
CA LEU A 110 -2.90 14.81 -0.77
C LEU A 110 -2.23 15.20 0.55
N PHE A 111 -2.78 16.13 1.31
CA PHE A 111 -2.05 16.79 2.38
C PHE A 111 -2.79 16.87 3.71
N ASP A 112 -3.91 16.15 3.87
CA ASP A 112 -4.66 16.10 5.13
C ASP A 112 -3.83 15.52 6.29
N ASP A 113 -3.34 16.42 7.14
CA ASP A 113 -2.53 16.14 8.33
C ASP A 113 -3.36 16.19 9.63
N LYS A 114 -4.69 16.29 9.53
CA LYS A 114 -5.58 16.28 10.70
C LYS A 114 -5.39 15.02 11.51
N HIS A 115 -5.50 15.12 12.82
CA HIS A 115 -5.43 13.96 13.71
C HIS A 115 -6.45 12.90 13.29
N TYR A 116 -6.02 11.64 13.29
CA TYR A 116 -6.87 10.50 13.03
C TYR A 116 -7.15 9.76 14.33
N VAL A 117 -8.43 9.57 14.66
CA VAL A 117 -8.86 8.79 15.82
C VAL A 117 -9.20 7.38 15.34
N GLY A 118 -8.43 6.40 15.81
CA GLY A 118 -8.68 4.99 15.49
C GLY A 118 -9.88 4.42 16.23
N ASP A 119 -10.28 3.20 15.88
CA ASP A 119 -11.49 2.57 16.43
C ASP A 119 -11.34 2.24 17.92
N ASN A 120 -10.10 2.10 18.38
CA ASN A 120 -9.78 1.92 19.81
C ASN A 120 -9.69 3.25 20.59
N GLY A 121 -9.97 4.39 19.95
CA GLY A 121 -9.88 5.73 20.54
C GLY A 121 -8.47 6.35 20.55
N LYS A 122 -7.45 5.64 20.04
CA LYS A 122 -6.08 6.15 19.93
C LYS A 122 -6.01 7.30 18.92
N ILE A 123 -5.40 8.39 19.33
CA ILE A 123 -5.15 9.54 18.46
C ILE A 123 -3.79 9.36 17.76
N ASN A 124 -3.83 9.17 16.45
CA ASN A 124 -2.68 9.20 15.57
C ASN A 124 -2.42 10.64 15.11
N LYS A 125 -1.14 11.02 15.02
CA LYS A 125 -0.68 12.38 14.69
C LYS A 125 0.39 12.34 13.61
N GLY A 126 0.62 13.50 12.97
CA GLY A 126 1.68 13.67 11.98
C GLY A 126 1.57 12.66 10.84
N LEU A 127 2.68 12.01 10.51
CA LEU A 127 2.76 11.13 9.35
C LEU A 127 1.77 9.95 9.38
N LEU A 128 1.52 9.35 10.55
CA LEU A 128 0.58 8.24 10.66
C LEU A 128 -0.88 8.71 10.51
N ALA A 129 -1.19 9.91 10.99
CA ALA A 129 -2.51 10.51 10.76
C ALA A 129 -2.73 10.80 9.26
N MET A 130 -1.72 11.38 8.62
CA MET A 130 -1.75 11.65 7.17
C MET A 130 -1.89 10.38 6.35
N LEU A 131 -1.21 9.29 6.73
CA LEU A 131 -1.40 7.98 6.10
C LEU A 131 -2.82 7.46 6.29
N ALA A 132 -3.37 7.52 7.51
CA ALA A 132 -4.71 7.05 7.80
C ALA A 132 -5.79 7.83 7.02
N ASN A 133 -5.67 9.17 6.97
CA ASN A 133 -6.55 10.01 6.17
C ASN A 133 -6.41 9.69 4.68
N ARG A 134 -5.18 9.51 4.20
CA ARG A 134 -4.93 9.10 2.81
C ARG A 134 -5.59 7.76 2.48
N MET A 135 -5.53 6.80 3.40
CA MET A 135 -6.19 5.50 3.24
C MET A 135 -7.71 5.64 3.13
N ARG A 136 -8.33 6.54 3.90
CA ARG A 136 -9.77 6.84 3.78
C ARG A 136 -10.10 7.42 2.39
N TYR A 137 -9.35 8.40 1.91
CA TYR A 137 -9.55 8.97 0.57
C TYR A 137 -9.34 7.95 -0.55
N ASN A 138 -8.33 7.09 -0.42
CA ASN A 138 -8.11 5.98 -1.35
C ASN A 138 -9.33 5.05 -1.41
N ARG A 139 -9.94 4.75 -0.26
CA ARG A 139 -11.14 3.90 -0.18
C ARG A 139 -12.33 4.54 -0.90
N GLU A 140 -12.53 5.83 -0.71
CA GLU A 140 -13.61 6.58 -1.35
C GLU A 140 -13.44 6.63 -2.88
N LEU A 141 -12.20 6.81 -3.38
CA LEU A 141 -11.94 6.88 -4.82
C LEU A 141 -11.87 5.52 -5.53
N MET A 142 -11.28 4.52 -4.89
CA MET A 142 -10.87 3.28 -5.55
C MET A 142 -11.34 2.00 -4.82
N GLY A 143 -11.98 2.14 -3.66
CA GLY A 143 -12.49 1.00 -2.88
C GLY A 143 -11.45 0.27 -2.02
N TYR A 144 -10.21 0.75 -1.96
CA TYR A 144 -9.11 0.14 -1.21
C TYR A 144 -8.32 1.19 -0.42
N ASP A 145 -7.62 0.79 0.64
CA ASP A 145 -6.97 1.71 1.57
C ASP A 145 -5.53 2.02 1.17
N PHE A 146 -4.79 0.99 0.79
CA PHE A 146 -3.42 1.11 0.32
C PHE A 146 -3.15 0.08 -0.77
N PHE A 147 -2.05 0.31 -1.49
CA PHE A 147 -1.75 -0.44 -2.70
C PHE A 147 -0.35 -1.04 -2.70
N ILE A 148 -0.22 -2.20 -3.33
CA ILE A 148 1.05 -2.84 -3.65
C ILE A 148 1.28 -2.70 -5.15
N SER A 149 2.42 -2.13 -5.56
CA SER A 149 2.79 -2.11 -6.97
C SER A 149 3.09 -3.52 -7.46
N GLU A 150 2.63 -3.85 -8.67
CA GLU A 150 2.96 -5.11 -9.34
C GLU A 150 4.48 -5.28 -9.53
N ASP A 151 5.23 -4.18 -9.64
CA ASP A 151 6.69 -4.20 -9.79
C ASP A 151 7.42 -4.75 -8.55
N LEU A 152 6.73 -4.85 -7.40
CA LEU A 152 7.29 -5.40 -6.16
C LEU A 152 7.10 -6.92 -6.05
N LEU A 153 6.36 -7.53 -6.97
CA LEU A 153 5.96 -8.94 -6.89
C LEU A 153 6.94 -9.85 -7.62
N ASP A 154 7.08 -11.07 -7.11
CA ASP A 154 7.85 -12.15 -7.74
C ASP A 154 7.05 -12.92 -8.80
N ARG A 155 5.81 -12.50 -9.07
CA ARG A 155 4.83 -13.17 -9.92
C ARG A 155 3.80 -12.16 -10.47
N PRO A 156 3.03 -12.52 -11.50
CA PRO A 156 1.93 -11.69 -11.99
C PRO A 156 0.96 -11.30 -10.87
N ALA A 157 0.42 -10.07 -10.92
CA ALA A 157 -0.44 -9.58 -9.85
C ALA A 157 -1.67 -10.46 -9.58
N ASP A 158 -2.29 -11.01 -10.64
CA ASP A 158 -3.48 -11.85 -10.51
C ASP A 158 -3.16 -13.19 -9.81
N ASP A 159 -1.96 -13.74 -10.00
CA ASP A 159 -1.51 -14.94 -9.28
C ASP A 159 -1.28 -14.65 -7.80
N PHE A 160 -0.71 -13.48 -7.47
CA PHE A 160 -0.56 -13.03 -6.09
C PHE A 160 -1.91 -12.81 -5.43
N ILE A 161 -2.86 -12.14 -6.11
CA ILE A 161 -4.23 -11.94 -5.63
C ILE A 161 -4.90 -13.29 -5.39
N GLY A 162 -4.79 -14.23 -6.33
CA GLY A 162 -5.34 -15.57 -6.19
C GLY A 162 -4.79 -16.32 -4.98
N LEU A 163 -3.48 -16.23 -4.74
CA LEU A 163 -2.85 -16.79 -3.54
C LEU A 163 -3.33 -16.12 -2.25
N ALA A 164 -3.31 -14.79 -2.20
CA ALA A 164 -3.73 -14.02 -1.03
C ALA A 164 -5.20 -14.28 -0.67
N ARG A 165 -6.08 -14.40 -1.66
CA ARG A 165 -7.50 -14.74 -1.45
C ARG A 165 -7.70 -16.13 -0.83
N ARG A 166 -6.83 -17.11 -1.15
CA ARG A 166 -6.88 -18.43 -0.49
C ARG A 166 -6.53 -18.34 0.99
N PHE A 167 -5.52 -17.55 1.36
CA PHE A 167 -5.20 -17.31 2.78
C PHE A 167 -6.32 -16.54 3.48
N LEU A 168 -6.87 -15.51 2.83
CA LEU A 168 -7.99 -14.74 3.37
C LEU A 168 -9.24 -15.62 3.61
N ALA A 169 -9.55 -16.54 2.69
CA ALA A 169 -10.67 -17.46 2.85
C ALA A 169 -10.47 -18.46 4.01
N GLN A 170 -9.23 -18.89 4.27
CA GLN A 170 -8.90 -19.80 5.37
C GLN A 170 -8.90 -19.13 6.75
N ALA A 171 -8.71 -17.81 6.80
CA ALA A 171 -8.70 -17.04 8.04
C ALA A 171 -10.09 -16.55 8.49
N ARG A 172 -11.14 -16.84 7.70
CA ARG A 172 -12.54 -16.48 7.98
C ARG A 172 -13.27 -17.57 8.76
#